data_AF-A0A9D6E1F6-F1
#
_entry.id   AF-A0A9D6E1F6-F1
#
_cell.length_a   1.000
_cell.length_b   1.000
_cell.length_c   1.000
_cell.angle_alpha   90.00
_cell.angle_beta   90.00
_cell.angle_gamma   90.00
#
_symmetry.space_group_name_H-M   'P 1'
#
loop_
_entity.id
_entity.type
_entity.pdbx_description
1 polymer ?
#
loop_
_entity_poly.entity_id
_entity_poly.type
_entity_poly.pdbx_seq_one_letter_code
_entity_poly.pdbx_strand_id
1 'polypeptide(L)'
;MPQNRRWPKNAFLVGLPHPDEPIGSMVLEVFAERLVQEPEFVSELGFTWSIVKVADPDGARLNESWYRRPYDLFHFITHYYRPTEPNQVEWTFPVTYKALTFKRPIPENRAIMAFVEKTRVDLMMSMHNCTFGGAYFYLTHSAPELRLDGLDDFQRDEFLSFF
;
A
#
# COMPACT_ATOMS: atom_id res chain seq x y z
N MET A 1 17.26 -6.16 -25.32
CA MET A 1 17.87 -6.61 -24.05
C MET A 1 18.04 -5.38 -23.17
N PRO A 2 17.24 -5.15 -22.10
CA PRO A 2 17.48 -4.00 -21.24
C PRO A 2 18.71 -4.28 -20.37
N GLN A 3 19.60 -3.28 -20.34
CA GLN A 3 20.89 -3.29 -19.66
C GLN A 3 20.83 -3.63 -18.16
N ASN A 4 21.74 -4.50 -17.73
CA ASN A 4 22.06 -4.82 -16.33
C ASN A 4 22.36 -3.55 -15.54
N ARG A 5 21.41 -3.10 -14.71
CA ARG A 5 21.63 -2.02 -13.76
C ARG A 5 22.53 -2.52 -12.63
N ARG A 6 23.64 -1.83 -12.39
CA ARG A 6 24.71 -2.21 -11.44
C ARG A 6 24.42 -1.82 -9.97
N TRP A 7 23.23 -1.33 -9.68
CA TRP A 7 22.81 -0.81 -8.36
C TRP A 7 21.60 -1.59 -7.84
N PRO A 8 21.44 -1.76 -6.52
CA PRO A 8 20.25 -2.37 -5.95
C PRO A 8 18.99 -1.60 -6.37
N LYS A 9 17.91 -2.32 -6.67
CA LYS A 9 16.60 -1.72 -7.00
C LYS A 9 15.98 -1.11 -5.75
N ASN A 10 15.19 -0.05 -5.87
CA ASN A 10 14.53 0.59 -4.73
C ASN A 10 13.08 0.10 -4.59
N ALA A 11 12.75 -0.48 -3.43
CA ALA A 11 11.40 -0.86 -3.06
C ALA A 11 10.83 0.11 -2.02
N PHE A 12 9.58 0.53 -2.21
CA PHE A 12 8.87 1.43 -1.31
C PHE A 12 7.54 0.80 -0.86
N LEU A 13 7.38 0.61 0.44
CA LEU A 13 6.21 -0.01 1.05
C LEU A 13 5.48 1.00 1.93
N VAL A 14 4.17 1.08 1.78
CA VAL A 14 3.32 2.04 2.50
C VAL A 14 2.21 1.29 3.24
N GLY A 15 2.13 1.49 4.56
CA GLY A 15 1.09 0.95 5.44
C GLY A 15 0.16 2.06 5.94
N LEU A 16 -1.05 1.66 6.34
CA LEU A 16 -2.15 2.57 6.68
C LEU A 16 -2.37 3.71 5.66
N PRO A 17 -2.44 3.42 4.35
CA PRO A 17 -2.95 4.38 3.37
C PRO A 17 -4.42 4.76 3.65
N HIS A 18 -5.21 3.80 4.13
CA HIS A 18 -6.48 4.04 4.81
C HIS A 18 -6.31 3.71 6.29
N PRO A 19 -6.68 4.62 7.21
CA PRO A 19 -6.35 4.46 8.62
C PRO A 19 -7.15 3.33 9.31
N ASP A 20 -8.30 2.92 8.79
CA ASP A 20 -9.07 1.80 9.33
C ASP A 20 -8.56 0.41 8.87
N GLU A 21 -7.50 0.35 8.06
CA GLU A 21 -6.93 -0.87 7.49
C GLU A 21 -5.53 -1.23 8.09
N PRO A 22 -5.43 -1.71 9.35
CA PRO A 22 -4.14 -1.88 10.04
C PRO A 22 -3.30 -3.10 9.65
N ILE A 23 -3.89 -4.17 9.10
CA ILE A 23 -3.18 -5.43 8.81
C ILE A 23 -1.96 -5.21 7.90
N GLY A 24 -2.06 -4.37 6.87
CA GLY A 24 -0.90 -3.99 6.05
C GLY A 24 0.29 -3.45 6.86
N SER A 25 0.04 -2.55 7.80
CA SER A 25 1.10 -2.02 8.69
C SER A 25 1.65 -3.09 9.63
N MET A 26 0.82 -4.04 10.08
CA MET A 26 1.28 -5.16 10.93
C MET A 26 2.19 -6.11 10.15
N VAL A 27 1.86 -6.39 8.89
CA VAL A 27 2.72 -7.18 7.99
C VAL A 27 4.05 -6.47 7.77
N LEU A 28 4.03 -5.15 7.56
CA LEU A 28 5.26 -4.36 7.39
C LEU A 28 6.15 -4.35 8.65
N GLU A 29 5.58 -4.45 9.85
CA GLU A 29 6.36 -4.57 11.07
C GLU A 29 7.19 -5.86 11.09
N VAL A 30 6.52 -7.00 10.89
CA VAL A 30 7.18 -8.31 10.85
C VAL A 30 8.16 -8.38 9.68
N PHE A 31 7.80 -7.81 8.53
CA PHE A 31 8.68 -7.76 7.37
C PHE A 31 9.95 -6.94 7.64
N ALA A 32 9.81 -5.76 8.27
CA ALA A 32 10.95 -4.92 8.64
C ALA A 32 11.89 -5.63 9.63
N GLU A 33 11.35 -6.37 10.60
CA GLU A 33 12.15 -7.20 11.51
C GLU A 33 12.96 -8.25 10.75
N ARG A 34 12.32 -8.99 9.83
CA ARG A 34 12.99 -10.01 9.02
C ARG A 34 14.07 -9.42 8.12
N LEU A 35 13.83 -8.26 7.51
CA LEU A 35 14.84 -7.57 6.70
C LEU A 35 16.11 -7.26 7.50
N VAL A 36 15.99 -6.94 8.80
CA VAL A 36 17.16 -6.64 9.65
C VAL A 36 17.83 -7.92 10.14
N GLN A 37 17.06 -8.96 10.45
CA GLN A 37 17.55 -10.19 11.08
C GLN A 37 18.09 -11.22 10.08
N GLU A 38 17.69 -11.17 8.80
CA GLU A 38 17.98 -12.20 7.80
C GLU A 38 18.73 -11.60 6.58
N PRO A 39 20.08 -11.42 6.63
CA PRO A 39 20.84 -10.83 5.53
C PRO A 39 20.76 -11.61 4.21
N GLU A 40 20.62 -12.93 4.27
CA GLU A 40 20.45 -13.79 3.09
C GLU A 40 19.12 -13.51 2.38
N PHE A 41 18.03 -13.33 3.15
CA PHE A 41 16.71 -12.94 2.63
C PHE A 41 16.76 -11.58 1.92
N VAL A 42 17.45 -10.59 2.50
CA VAL A 42 17.63 -9.28 1.85
C VAL A 42 18.41 -9.40 0.54
N SER A 43 19.47 -10.23 0.54
CA SER A 43 20.33 -10.43 -0.62
C SER A 43 19.59 -11.15 -1.76
N GLU A 44 18.75 -12.13 -1.44
CA GLU A 44 17.89 -12.84 -2.40
C GLU A 44 16.89 -11.89 -3.07
N LEU A 45 16.25 -11.02 -2.29
CA LEU A 45 15.26 -10.08 -2.83
C LEU A 45 15.92 -8.97 -3.68
N GLY A 46 17.16 -8.57 -3.37
CA GLY A 46 17.95 -7.66 -4.21
C GLY A 46 17.44 -6.21 -4.25
N PHE A 47 16.69 -5.78 -3.23
CA PHE A 47 16.18 -4.42 -3.09
C PHE A 47 16.83 -3.66 -1.92
N THR A 48 16.91 -2.33 -2.06
CA THR A 48 16.96 -1.40 -0.93
C THR A 48 15.53 -1.04 -0.54
N TRP A 49 15.20 -1.25 0.73
CA TRP A 49 13.83 -1.12 1.24
C TRP A 49 13.61 0.19 1.96
N SER A 50 12.53 0.89 1.61
CA SER A 50 12.01 2.04 2.36
C SER A 50 10.57 1.75 2.78
N ILE A 51 10.27 1.91 4.06
CA ILE A 51 8.98 1.51 4.63
C ILE A 51 8.39 2.69 5.40
N VAL A 52 7.18 3.11 5.01
CA VAL A 52 6.32 3.99 5.80
C VAL A 52 5.23 3.11 6.40
N LYS A 53 5.30 2.83 7.70
CA LYS A 53 4.32 1.96 8.37
C LYS A 53 2.95 2.64 8.54
N VAL A 54 2.96 3.97 8.72
CA VAL A 54 1.77 4.77 8.96
C VAL A 54 1.77 5.97 8.02
N ALA A 55 0.99 5.89 6.94
CA ALA A 55 0.87 6.97 5.97
C ALA A 55 -0.12 8.05 6.42
N ASP A 56 -1.19 7.67 7.12
CA ASP A 56 -2.16 8.58 7.73
C ASP A 56 -2.04 8.54 9.27
N PRO A 57 -1.09 9.29 9.88
CA PRO A 57 -0.89 9.29 11.33
C PRO A 57 -2.09 9.88 12.10
N ASP A 58 -2.78 10.86 11.53
CA ASP A 58 -3.93 11.52 12.16
C ASP A 58 -5.15 10.57 12.18
N GLY A 59 -5.44 9.94 11.05
CA GLY A 59 -6.46 8.90 10.97
C GLY A 59 -6.13 7.70 11.85
N ALA A 60 -4.86 7.29 11.92
CA ALA A 60 -4.43 6.21 12.81
C ALA A 60 -4.67 6.57 14.28
N ARG A 61 -4.41 7.82 14.67
CA ARG A 61 -4.68 8.32 16.02
C ARG A 61 -6.17 8.28 16.38
N LEU A 62 -7.04 8.54 15.41
CA LEU A 62 -8.51 8.46 15.56
C LEU A 62 -9.02 7.02 15.59
N ASN A 63 -8.28 6.06 15.04
CA ASN A 63 -8.60 4.63 15.06
C ASN A 63 -8.01 3.85 16.25
N GLU A 64 -7.34 4.51 17.21
CA GLU A 64 -6.74 3.80 18.36
C GLU A 64 -7.74 2.95 19.16
N SER A 65 -9.02 3.35 19.21
CA SER A 65 -10.09 2.55 19.81
C SER A 65 -10.42 1.31 18.99
N TRP A 66 -10.43 1.44 17.67
CA TRP A 66 -10.68 0.34 16.73
C TRP A 66 -9.57 -0.71 16.80
N TYR A 67 -8.30 -0.31 16.88
CA TYR A 67 -7.17 -1.26 16.93
C TYR A 67 -7.08 -2.09 18.22
N ARG A 68 -7.93 -1.81 19.20
CA ARG A 68 -7.93 -2.50 20.49
C ARG A 68 -9.09 -3.47 20.58
N ARG A 69 -8.90 -4.50 21.40
CA ARG A 69 -9.94 -5.49 21.68
C ARG A 69 -11.20 -4.81 22.26
N PRO A 70 -12.40 -5.37 22.00
CA PRO A 70 -12.63 -6.64 21.30
C PRO A 70 -12.50 -6.55 19.76
N TYR A 71 -12.07 -7.65 19.13
CA TYR A 71 -11.95 -7.74 17.66
C TYR A 71 -13.22 -8.37 17.07
N ASP A 72 -14.35 -7.70 17.25
CA ASP A 72 -15.63 -8.10 16.67
C ASP A 72 -16.18 -7.05 15.72
N LEU A 73 -17.15 -7.46 14.90
CA LEU A 73 -17.72 -6.61 13.85
C LEU A 73 -18.46 -5.38 14.43
N PHE A 74 -19.07 -5.51 15.60
CA PHE A 74 -19.79 -4.41 16.22
C PHE A 74 -18.82 -3.34 16.70
N HIS A 75 -17.72 -3.75 17.34
CA HIS A 75 -16.63 -2.87 17.76
C HIS A 75 -16.01 -2.14 16.56
N PHE A 76 -15.76 -2.86 15.45
CA PHE A 76 -15.32 -2.27 14.19
C PHE A 76 -16.23 -1.13 13.73
N ILE A 77 -17.50 -1.46 13.45
CA ILE A 77 -18.44 -0.53 12.83
C ILE A 77 -18.67 0.72 13.69
N THR A 78 -18.53 0.61 15.01
CA THR A 78 -18.79 1.70 15.96
C THR A 78 -17.55 2.53 16.33
N HIS A 79 -16.34 2.06 16.03
CA HIS A 79 -15.09 2.71 16.47
C HIS A 79 -14.08 2.98 15.34
N TYR A 80 -14.34 2.53 14.12
CA TYR A 80 -13.48 2.86 12.99
C TYR A 80 -13.69 4.32 12.55
N TYR A 81 -12.63 4.91 12.03
CA TYR A 81 -12.66 6.21 11.39
C TYR A 81 -12.06 6.10 9.99
N ARG A 82 -12.78 6.62 8.99
CA ARG A 82 -12.26 6.82 7.65
C ARG A 82 -12.47 8.28 7.25
N PRO A 83 -11.41 9.02 6.86
CA PRO A 83 -11.58 10.38 6.38
C PRO A 83 -12.37 10.39 5.07
N THR A 84 -13.02 11.51 4.77
CA THR A 84 -13.61 11.75 3.44
C THR A 84 -12.52 11.73 2.36
N GLU A 85 -12.88 11.46 1.11
CA GLU A 85 -11.97 11.28 -0.03
C GLU A 85 -10.92 12.40 -0.18
N PRO A 86 -11.23 13.72 0.00
CA PRO A 86 -10.24 14.79 -0.11
C PRO A 86 -9.16 14.81 0.98
N ASN A 87 -9.29 13.95 2.00
CA ASN A 87 -8.39 13.83 3.13
C ASN A 87 -7.76 12.43 3.24
N GLN A 88 -8.00 11.54 2.27
CA GLN A 88 -7.37 10.21 2.25
C GLN A 88 -6.04 10.26 1.49
N VAL A 89 -5.06 9.48 1.95
CA VAL A 89 -3.73 9.41 1.33
C VAL A 89 -3.86 8.93 -0.12
N GLU A 90 -4.44 7.77 -0.40
CA GLU A 90 -4.48 7.25 -1.78
C GLU A 90 -5.30 8.09 -2.78
N TRP A 91 -6.28 8.85 -2.29
CA TRP A 91 -7.23 9.56 -3.16
C TRP A 91 -6.80 10.96 -3.55
N THR A 92 -5.72 11.48 -2.95
CA THR A 92 -5.33 12.87 -3.16
C THR A 92 -4.07 13.05 -3.99
N PHE A 93 -3.55 11.97 -4.60
CA PHE A 93 -2.48 12.10 -5.59
C PHE A 93 -2.99 12.94 -6.77
N PRO A 94 -2.18 13.87 -7.31
CA PRO A 94 -2.61 14.66 -8.44
C PRO A 94 -2.91 13.77 -9.65
N VAL A 95 -4.14 13.83 -10.14
CA VAL A 95 -4.59 13.07 -11.31
C VAL A 95 -5.36 13.98 -12.25
N THR A 96 -5.12 13.81 -13.55
CA THR A 96 -5.93 14.39 -14.61
C THR A 96 -6.42 13.24 -15.48
N TYR A 97 -7.72 12.97 -15.43
CA TYR A 97 -8.34 11.88 -16.18
C TYR A 97 -9.63 12.36 -16.84
N LYS A 98 -9.69 12.29 -18.17
CA LYS A 98 -10.79 12.85 -18.98
C LYS A 98 -11.08 14.31 -18.56
N ALA A 99 -12.28 14.61 -18.06
CA ALA A 99 -12.67 15.94 -17.58
C ALA A 99 -12.43 16.15 -16.07
N LEU A 100 -11.94 15.14 -15.35
CA LEU A 100 -11.70 15.19 -13.91
C LEU A 100 -10.25 15.61 -13.64
N THR A 101 -10.09 16.59 -12.76
CA THR A 101 -8.77 17.06 -12.33
C THR A 101 -8.76 17.22 -10.82
N PHE A 102 -7.88 16.48 -10.16
CA PHE A 102 -7.58 16.65 -8.74
C PHE A 102 -6.14 17.12 -8.60
N LYS A 103 -5.92 18.26 -7.94
CA LYS A 103 -4.59 18.91 -7.80
C LYS A 103 -4.34 19.44 -6.39
N ARG A 104 -4.96 18.82 -5.39
CA ARG A 104 -4.89 19.26 -3.99
C ARG A 104 -4.38 18.13 -3.08
N PRO A 105 -3.12 17.67 -3.26
CA PRO A 105 -2.57 16.63 -2.40
C PRO A 105 -2.45 17.12 -0.96
N ILE A 106 -2.78 16.26 -0.01
CA ILE A 106 -2.55 16.50 1.43
C ILE A 106 -1.05 16.44 1.76
N PRO A 107 -0.60 16.92 2.94
CA PRO A 107 0.81 16.89 3.34
C PRO A 107 1.49 15.52 3.21
N GLU A 108 0.80 14.47 3.64
CA GLU A 108 1.23 13.07 3.63
C GLU A 108 1.55 12.63 2.19
N ASN A 109 0.66 12.95 1.26
CA ASN A 109 0.85 12.66 -0.15
C ASN A 109 2.00 13.44 -0.77
N ARG A 110 2.16 14.72 -0.42
CA ARG A 110 3.31 15.49 -0.91
C ARG A 110 4.63 14.88 -0.42
N ALA A 111 4.67 14.34 0.79
CA ALA A 111 5.84 13.63 1.30
C ALA A 111 6.12 12.34 0.52
N ILE A 112 5.10 11.53 0.24
CA ILE A 112 5.23 10.32 -0.58
C ILE A 112 5.70 10.67 -2.01
N MET A 113 5.08 11.66 -2.65
CA MET A 113 5.48 12.12 -3.98
C MET A 113 6.95 12.56 -4.00
N ALA A 114 7.36 13.40 -3.06
CA ALA A 114 8.75 13.86 -2.97
C ALA A 114 9.74 12.70 -2.74
N PHE A 115 9.34 11.69 -1.97
CA PHE A 115 10.15 10.50 -1.76
C PHE A 115 10.29 9.69 -3.05
N VAL A 116 9.19 9.41 -3.74
CA VAL A 116 9.19 8.65 -5.00
C VAL A 116 10.03 9.35 -6.07
N GLU A 117 9.87 10.67 -6.21
CA GLU A 117 10.66 11.49 -7.15
C GLU A 117 12.16 11.45 -6.83
N LYS A 118 12.54 11.56 -5.56
CA LYS A 118 13.95 11.57 -5.14
C LYS A 118 14.62 10.20 -5.24
N THR A 119 13.90 9.14 -4.88
CA THR A 119 14.48 7.80 -4.73
C THR A 119 14.46 7.00 -6.04
N ARG A 120 13.60 7.36 -7.00
CA ARG A 120 13.36 6.58 -8.23
C ARG A 120 13.03 5.13 -7.88
N VAL A 121 11.84 4.94 -7.32
CA VAL A 121 11.30 3.66 -6.88
C VAL A 121 11.11 2.71 -8.07
N ASP A 122 11.58 1.46 -7.94
CA ASP A 122 11.42 0.38 -8.92
C ASP A 122 10.24 -0.54 -8.58
N LEU A 123 9.86 -0.65 -7.30
CA LEU A 123 8.70 -1.39 -6.81
C LEU A 123 8.00 -0.57 -5.73
N MET A 124 6.70 -0.28 -5.90
CA MET A 124 5.88 0.35 -4.87
C MET A 124 4.73 -0.58 -4.50
N MET A 125 4.50 -0.79 -3.19
CA MET A 125 3.33 -1.51 -2.71
C MET A 125 2.65 -0.69 -1.62
N SER A 126 1.40 -0.30 -1.88
CA SER A 126 0.52 0.27 -0.87
C SER A 126 -0.31 -0.86 -0.26
N MET A 127 -0.19 -1.04 1.05
CA MET A 127 -0.70 -2.20 1.77
C MET A 127 -2.09 -1.91 2.32
N HIS A 128 -3.08 -2.64 1.79
CA HIS A 128 -4.50 -2.51 2.12
C HIS A 128 -5.08 -3.78 2.72
N ASN A 129 -6.27 -3.67 3.29
CA ASN A 129 -7.05 -4.82 3.76
C ASN A 129 -8.39 -4.89 3.01
N CYS A 130 -8.94 -6.10 2.83
CA CYS A 130 -10.36 -6.25 2.53
C CYS A 130 -11.15 -6.56 3.79
N THR A 131 -12.38 -6.06 3.86
CA THR A 131 -13.33 -6.45 4.91
C THR A 131 -13.78 -7.90 4.74
N PHE A 132 -13.92 -8.35 3.50
CA PHE A 132 -14.32 -9.72 3.14
C PHE A 132 -13.50 -10.20 1.93
N GLY A 133 -13.04 -11.44 1.96
CA GLY A 133 -12.31 -12.06 0.85
C GLY A 133 -10.95 -12.62 1.27
N GLY A 134 -10.16 -13.03 0.27
CA GLY A 134 -8.78 -13.47 0.44
C GLY A 134 -7.77 -12.37 0.10
N ALA A 135 -6.49 -12.74 0.03
CA ALA A 135 -5.44 -11.85 -0.44
C ALA A 135 -5.57 -11.59 -1.96
N TYR A 136 -5.30 -10.36 -2.39
CA TYR A 136 -5.34 -9.95 -3.79
C TYR A 136 -4.33 -8.82 -4.02
N PHE A 137 -4.03 -8.56 -5.30
CA PHE A 137 -3.13 -7.48 -5.71
C PHE A 137 -3.77 -6.68 -6.84
N TYR A 138 -3.60 -5.36 -6.81
CA TYR A 138 -3.75 -4.53 -8.00
C TYR A 138 -2.38 -4.38 -8.66
N LEU A 139 -2.31 -4.67 -9.95
CA LEU A 139 -1.08 -4.58 -10.72
C LEU A 139 -1.20 -3.48 -11.76
N THR A 140 -0.13 -2.71 -11.93
CA THR A 140 -0.07 -1.65 -12.95
C THR A 140 0.07 -2.22 -14.36
N HIS A 141 0.54 -3.46 -14.49
CA HIS A 141 0.75 -4.17 -15.75
C HIS A 141 0.38 -5.65 -15.56
N SER A 142 0.01 -6.33 -16.64
CA SER A 142 -0.20 -7.78 -16.60
C SER A 142 1.10 -8.49 -16.19
N ALA A 143 1.00 -9.37 -15.19
CA ALA A 143 2.09 -10.23 -14.72
C ALA A 143 1.60 -11.69 -14.67
N PRO A 144 1.59 -12.41 -15.81
CA PRO A 144 1.12 -13.79 -15.88
C PRO A 144 1.83 -14.74 -14.91
N GLU A 145 3.06 -14.43 -14.52
CA GLU A 145 3.86 -15.17 -13.54
C GLU A 145 3.32 -15.10 -12.11
N LEU A 146 2.45 -14.13 -11.80
CA LEU A 146 1.75 -14.03 -10.52
C LEU A 146 0.39 -14.73 -10.55
N ARG A 147 0.04 -15.41 -11.65
CA ARG A 147 -1.14 -16.27 -11.69
C ARG A 147 -0.92 -17.46 -10.79
N LEU A 148 -1.80 -17.61 -9.81
CA LEU A 148 -1.82 -18.76 -8.93
C LEU A 148 -2.70 -19.83 -9.59
N ASP A 149 -2.11 -20.97 -9.93
CA ASP A 149 -2.84 -22.11 -10.49
C ASP A 149 -4.02 -22.48 -9.57
N GLY A 150 -5.24 -22.50 -10.13
CA GLY A 150 -6.47 -22.84 -9.39
C GLY A 150 -7.28 -21.67 -8.82
N LEU A 151 -6.92 -20.42 -9.13
CA LEU A 151 -7.67 -19.21 -8.73
C LEU A 151 -8.18 -18.37 -9.92
N ASP A 152 -8.19 -18.94 -11.13
CA ASP A 152 -8.55 -18.24 -12.38
C ASP A 152 -9.94 -17.57 -12.33
N ASP A 153 -10.89 -18.13 -11.58
CA ASP A 153 -12.26 -17.59 -11.46
C ASP A 153 -12.35 -16.24 -10.70
N PHE A 154 -11.31 -15.86 -9.95
CA PHE A 154 -11.28 -14.62 -9.15
C PHE A 154 -10.43 -13.50 -9.77
N GLN A 155 -9.60 -13.80 -10.77
CA GLN A 155 -8.78 -12.82 -11.47
C GLN A 155 -9.59 -12.17 -12.61
N ARG A 156 -10.52 -11.28 -12.26
CA ARG A 156 -11.22 -10.46 -13.27
C ARG A 156 -10.34 -9.30 -13.71
N ASP A 157 -9.97 -9.29 -15.00
CA ASP A 157 -9.30 -8.19 -15.69
C ASP A 157 -10.13 -6.87 -15.75
N GLU A 158 -11.35 -6.84 -15.21
CA GLU A 158 -12.30 -5.73 -15.42
C GLU A 158 -12.28 -4.60 -14.37
N PHE A 159 -11.43 -4.65 -13.34
CA PHE A 159 -11.39 -3.56 -12.34
C PHE A 159 -10.70 -2.27 -12.83
N LEU A 160 -9.98 -2.31 -13.95
CA LEU A 160 -9.31 -1.14 -14.54
C LEU A 160 -10.22 -0.30 -15.46
N SER A 161 -11.51 -0.63 -15.59
CA SER A 161 -12.44 0.17 -16.40
C SER A 161 -12.96 1.44 -15.70
N PHE A 162 -12.58 1.65 -14.42
CA PHE A 162 -12.97 2.81 -13.62
C PHE A 162 -11.80 3.63 -13.07
N PHE A 163 -10.57 3.40 -13.55
CA PHE A 163 -9.41 4.24 -13.26
C PHE A 163 -8.72 4.73 -14.55
#